data_AF-A0A960U479-F1
#
_entry.id   AF-A0A960U479-F1
#
_cell.length_a   1.000
_cell.length_b   1.000
_cell.length_c   1.000
_cell.angle_alpha   90.00
_cell.angle_beta   90.00
_cell.angle_gamma   90.00
#
_symmetry.space_group_name_H-M   'P 1'
#
loop_
_entity.id
_entity.type
_entity.pdbx_description
1 polymer ?
#
loop_
_entity_poly.entity_id
_entity_poly.type
_entity_poly.pdbx_seq_one_letter_code
_entity_poly.pdbx_strand_id
1 'polypeptide(L)'
;MFLNCTAHSLNPRQVKKALELSANIAELKTIKPSLHERLINCPSTEIEQIDLAYELFDEILVQKEKCKEDLYVHLPVGSPFFMTVFIHYFPKDKKGIHFVFSHSKRDSEEVQLLDGSTEKKSLFVFEKFLVLNRN
;
A
#
# COMPACT_ATOMS: atom_id res chain seq x y z
N MET A 1 5.73 -12.44 -2.68
CA MET A 1 5.94 -11.15 -3.35
C MET A 1 5.33 -10.04 -2.52
N PHE A 2 5.94 -8.87 -2.48
CA PHE A 2 5.38 -7.65 -1.92
C PHE A 2 5.00 -6.69 -3.06
N LEU A 3 3.72 -6.38 -3.21
CA LEU A 3 3.18 -5.46 -4.20
C LEU A 3 2.89 -4.10 -3.56
N ASN A 4 3.64 -3.07 -3.96
CA ASN A 4 3.38 -1.69 -3.55
C ASN A 4 2.37 -1.05 -4.50
N CYS A 5 1.17 -0.78 -3.98
CA CYS A 5 0.08 -0.12 -4.72
C CYS A 5 -0.03 1.37 -4.39
N THR A 6 0.87 1.90 -3.54
CA THR A 6 0.79 3.30 -3.09
C THR A 6 1.34 4.29 -4.11
N ALA A 7 1.05 5.58 -3.90
CA ALA A 7 1.59 6.67 -4.75
C ALA A 7 3.12 6.78 -4.67
N HIS A 8 3.70 6.43 -3.51
CA HIS A 8 5.11 6.67 -3.23
C HIS A 8 5.94 5.41 -3.47
N SER A 9 7.15 5.59 -3.97
CA SER A 9 8.17 4.54 -3.94
C SER A 9 8.55 4.25 -2.49
N LEU A 10 8.86 2.99 -2.20
CA LEU A 10 9.41 2.60 -0.90
C LEU A 10 10.80 3.23 -0.69
N ASN A 11 11.03 3.82 0.48
CA ASN A 11 12.36 4.27 0.87
C ASN A 11 13.27 3.06 1.23
N PRO A 12 14.60 3.22 1.38
CA PRO A 12 15.51 2.10 1.64
C PRO A 12 15.16 1.27 2.89
N ARG A 13 14.63 1.90 3.94
CA ARG A 13 14.20 1.21 5.16
C ARG A 13 12.94 0.38 4.92
N GLN A 14 11.98 0.92 4.18
CA GLN A 14 10.79 0.19 3.75
C GLN A 14 11.13 -0.97 2.82
N VAL A 15 12.03 -0.78 1.85
CA VAL A 15 12.53 -1.84 0.96
C VAL A 15 13.11 -3.00 1.78
N LYS A 16 14.01 -2.70 2.74
CA LYS A 16 14.56 -3.72 3.64
C LYS A 16 13.45 -4.49 4.37
N LYS A 17 12.46 -3.80 4.93
CA LYS A 17 11.33 -4.43 5.63
C LYS A 17 10.40 -5.24 4.72
N ALA A 18 10.16 -4.80 3.49
CA ALA A 18 9.36 -5.55 2.53
C ALA A 18 10.06 -6.85 2.08
N LEU A 19 11.40 -6.84 1.99
CA LEU A 19 12.21 -8.04 1.73
C LEU A 19 12.28 -9.01 2.92
N GLU A 20 12.04 -8.54 4.15
CA GLU A 20 11.86 -9.44 5.31
C GLU A 20 10.53 -10.21 5.23
N LEU A 21 9.51 -9.67 4.55
CA LEU A 21 8.20 -10.31 4.38
C LEU A 21 8.11 -11.19 3.13
N SER A 22 8.90 -10.91 2.09
CA SER A 22 8.79 -11.61 0.80
C SER A 22 10.10 -11.59 0.00
N ALA A 23 10.27 -12.54 -0.92
CA ALA A 23 11.49 -12.66 -1.71
C ALA A 23 11.71 -11.53 -2.73
N ASN A 24 10.64 -10.85 -3.17
CA ASN A 24 10.71 -9.83 -4.21
C ASN A 24 9.68 -8.71 -3.99
N ILE A 25 10.02 -7.51 -4.46
CA ILE A 25 9.15 -6.33 -4.44
C ILE A 25 8.73 -6.00 -5.87
N ALA A 26 7.46 -5.70 -6.06
CA ALA A 26 6.90 -5.17 -7.29
C ALA A 26 6.14 -3.87 -7.02
N GLU A 27 6.16 -2.98 -8.01
CA GLU A 27 5.48 -1.69 -7.97
C GLU A 27 4.30 -1.72 -8.94
N LEU A 28 3.09 -1.40 -8.46
CA LEU A 28 1.88 -1.44 -9.30
C LEU A 28 1.99 -0.48 -10.49
N LYS A 29 2.61 0.68 -10.29
CA LYS A 29 2.92 1.64 -11.37
C LYS A 29 3.77 1.07 -12.51
N THR A 30 4.53 0.01 -12.24
CA THR A 30 5.35 -0.67 -13.24
C THR A 30 4.57 -1.79 -13.92
N ILE A 31 3.71 -2.51 -13.18
CA ILE A 31 2.92 -3.62 -13.70
C ILE A 31 1.71 -3.14 -14.50
N LYS A 32 0.95 -2.19 -13.94
CA LYS A 32 -0.29 -1.66 -14.52
C LYS A 32 -0.37 -0.15 -14.32
N PRO A 33 0.37 0.63 -15.13
CA PRO A 33 0.49 2.09 -14.96
C PRO A 33 -0.86 2.81 -14.93
N SER A 34 -1.79 2.47 -15.83
CA SER A 34 -3.11 3.11 -15.90
C SER A 34 -3.97 2.87 -14.67
N LEU A 35 -3.94 1.65 -14.12
CA LEU A 35 -4.64 1.34 -12.86
C LEU A 35 -4.02 2.12 -11.69
N HIS A 36 -2.69 2.17 -11.62
CA HIS A 36 -1.99 2.96 -10.61
C HIS A 36 -2.37 4.44 -10.68
N GLU A 37 -2.36 5.03 -11.87
CA GLU A 37 -2.75 6.43 -12.07
C GLU A 37 -4.17 6.71 -11.58
N ARG A 38 -5.12 5.81 -11.88
CA ARG A 38 -6.50 5.91 -11.40
C ARG A 38 -6.64 5.71 -9.90
N LEU A 39 -5.81 4.87 -9.28
CA LEU A 39 -5.78 4.72 -7.82
C LEU A 39 -5.26 5.97 -7.13
N ILE A 40 -4.30 6.67 -7.74
CA ILE A 40 -3.78 7.93 -7.19
C ILE A 40 -4.80 9.06 -7.42
N ASN A 41 -5.43 9.08 -8.59
CA ASN A 41 -6.48 10.01 -8.95
C ASN A 41 -7.86 9.37 -8.77
N CYS A 42 -8.13 8.90 -7.54
CA CYS A 42 -9.35 8.15 -7.21
C CYS A 42 -10.60 8.89 -7.71
N PRO A 43 -11.52 8.22 -8.44
CA PRO A 43 -12.74 8.84 -8.94
C PRO A 43 -13.63 9.33 -7.79
N SER A 44 -14.47 10.34 -8.08
CA SER A 44 -15.32 10.97 -7.07
C SER A 44 -16.66 10.28 -6.85
N THR A 45 -17.11 9.44 -7.79
CA THR A 45 -18.40 8.74 -7.67
C THR A 45 -18.24 7.38 -7.03
N GLU A 46 -19.22 6.96 -6.23
CA GLU A 46 -19.20 5.67 -5.53
C GLU A 46 -19.11 4.48 -6.50
N ILE A 47 -19.87 4.51 -7.60
CA ILE A 47 -19.87 3.44 -8.61
C ILE A 47 -18.48 3.28 -9.23
N GLU A 48 -17.84 4.38 -9.64
CA GLU A 48 -16.50 4.32 -10.22
C GLU A 48 -15.43 3.89 -9.21
N GLN A 49 -15.60 4.23 -7.92
CA GLN A 49 -14.73 3.75 -6.84
C GLN A 49 -14.88 2.24 -6.62
N ILE A 50 -16.11 1.73 -6.68
CA ILE A 50 -16.40 0.30 -6.62
C ILE A 50 -15.76 -0.42 -7.81
N ASP A 51 -15.95 0.08 -9.03
CA ASP A 51 -15.36 -0.49 -10.25
C ASP A 51 -13.82 -0.50 -10.16
N LEU A 52 -13.23 0.59 -9.68
CA LEU A 52 -11.78 0.68 -9.47
C LEU A 52 -11.28 -0.31 -8.40
N ALA A 53 -12.06 -0.53 -7.34
CA ALA A 53 -11.74 -1.52 -6.31
C ALA A 53 -11.78 -2.94 -6.85
N TYR A 54 -12.76 -3.26 -7.70
CA TYR A 54 -12.83 -4.54 -8.40
C TYR A 54 -11.67 -4.73 -9.38
N GLU A 55 -11.32 -3.71 -10.15
CA GLU A 55 -10.19 -3.80 -11.07
C GLU A 55 -8.85 -4.01 -10.34
N LEU A 56 -8.65 -3.33 -9.20
CA LEU A 56 -7.50 -3.57 -8.34
C LEU A 56 -7.52 -4.99 -7.75
N PHE A 57 -8.69 -5.47 -7.34
CA PHE A 57 -8.85 -6.83 -6.83
C PHE A 57 -8.46 -7.88 -7.88
N ASP A 58 -8.99 -7.76 -9.10
CA ASP A 58 -8.67 -8.67 -10.21
C ASP A 58 -7.18 -8.64 -10.54
N GLU A 59 -6.56 -7.47 -10.52
CA GLU A 59 -5.11 -7.36 -10.75
C GLU A 59 -4.32 -8.07 -9.64
N ILE A 60 -4.71 -7.91 -8.38
CA ILE A 60 -4.09 -8.61 -7.25
C ILE A 60 -4.25 -10.12 -7.40
N LEU A 61 -5.40 -10.62 -7.87
CA LEU A 61 -5.59 -12.05 -8.16
C LEU A 61 -4.66 -12.53 -9.27
N VAL A 62 -4.54 -11.79 -10.37
CA VAL A 62 -3.59 -12.11 -11.45
C VAL A 62 -2.15 -12.18 -10.92
N GLN A 63 -1.75 -11.22 -10.09
CA GLN A 63 -0.42 -11.23 -9.47
C GLN A 63 -0.26 -12.37 -8.48
N LYS A 64 -1.33 -12.73 -7.77
CA LYS A 64 -1.36 -13.85 -6.85
C LYS A 64 -1.14 -15.19 -7.57
N GLU A 65 -1.80 -15.39 -8.71
CA GLU A 65 -1.64 -16.61 -9.52
C GLU A 65 -0.23 -16.72 -10.12
N LYS A 66 0.38 -15.59 -10.51
CA LYS A 66 1.76 -15.55 -11.00
C LYS A 66 2.77 -15.89 -9.91
N CYS A 67 2.50 -15.54 -8.65
CA CYS A 67 3.42 -15.79 -7.54
C CYS A 67 3.19 -17.17 -6.91
N LYS A 68 4.27 -17.94 -6.73
CA LYS A 68 4.22 -19.26 -6.07
C LYS A 68 4.31 -19.17 -4.55
N GLU A 69 4.03 -18.03 -3.95
CA GLU A 69 4.18 -17.75 -2.51
C GLU A 69 3.07 -16.81 -2.03
N ASP A 70 3.14 -16.35 -0.78
CA ASP A 70 2.22 -15.35 -0.25
C ASP A 70 2.42 -14.00 -0.94
N LEU A 71 1.30 -13.29 -1.15
CA LEU A 71 1.28 -11.97 -1.76
C LEU A 71 0.97 -10.95 -0.68
N TYR A 72 1.92 -10.06 -0.39
CA TYR A 72 1.76 -8.95 0.53
C TYR A 72 1.38 -7.72 -0.27
N VAL A 73 0.25 -7.09 0.04
CA VAL A 73 -0.27 -5.94 -0.71
C VAL A 73 -0.20 -4.70 0.17
N HIS A 74 0.63 -3.74 -0.21
CA HIS A 74 0.70 -2.43 0.44
C HIS A 74 -0.23 -1.46 -0.26
N LEU A 75 -1.43 -1.30 0.31
CA LEU A 75 -2.48 -0.45 -0.23
C LEU A 75 -2.20 1.04 0.08
N PRO A 76 -2.65 1.97 -0.78
CA PRO A 76 -2.68 3.39 -0.43
C PRO A 76 -3.44 3.54 0.89
N VAL A 77 -2.76 4.11 1.89
CA VAL A 77 -3.22 4.09 3.28
C VAL A 77 -4.63 4.70 3.39
N GLY A 78 -5.58 3.94 3.96
CA GLY A 78 -6.83 4.49 4.45
C GLY A 78 -8.01 4.59 3.47
N SER A 79 -8.13 3.71 2.47
CA SER A 79 -9.40 3.57 1.73
C SER A 79 -10.23 2.39 2.27
N PRO A 80 -11.31 2.65 3.03
CA PRO A 80 -12.23 1.61 3.50
C PRO A 80 -12.88 0.82 2.37
N PHE A 81 -13.07 1.43 1.19
CA PHE A 81 -13.68 0.78 0.03
C PHE A 81 -12.85 -0.40 -0.46
N PHE A 82 -11.55 -0.18 -0.68
CA PHE A 82 -10.65 -1.26 -1.09
C PHE A 82 -10.69 -2.38 -0.04
N MET A 83 -10.48 -2.04 1.23
CA MET A 83 -10.54 -3.02 2.33
C MET A 83 -11.85 -3.83 2.34
N THR A 84 -12.98 -3.18 2.08
CA THR A 84 -14.31 -3.80 2.08
C THR A 84 -14.45 -4.81 0.94
N VAL A 85 -14.09 -4.46 -0.29
CA VAL A 85 -14.16 -5.38 -1.45
C VAL A 85 -13.30 -6.62 -1.20
N PHE A 86 -12.07 -6.41 -0.73
CA PHE A 86 -11.17 -7.49 -0.37
C PHE A 86 -11.78 -8.45 0.65
N ILE A 87 -12.33 -7.94 1.77
CA ILE A 87 -12.94 -8.77 2.84
C ILE A 87 -14.07 -9.66 2.33
N HIS A 88 -14.90 -9.16 1.42
CA HIS A 88 -16.02 -9.92 0.85
C HIS A 88 -15.55 -11.09 -0.02
N TYR A 89 -14.43 -10.94 -0.71
CA TYR A 89 -14.02 -11.87 -1.75
C TYR A 89 -13.14 -13.03 -1.30
N PHE A 90 -12.44 -12.97 -0.17
CA PHE A 90 -11.49 -14.01 0.24
C PHE A 90 -12.13 -15.40 0.39
N PRO A 91 -11.91 -16.34 -0.56
CA PRO A 91 -12.31 -17.73 -0.40
C PRO A 91 -11.24 -18.45 0.42
N LYS A 92 -11.65 -19.42 1.22
CA LYS A 92 -10.84 -19.97 2.33
C LYS A 92 -9.58 -20.77 1.95
N ASP A 93 -9.21 -21.00 0.69
CA ASP A 93 -8.06 -21.87 0.37
C ASP A 93 -7.23 -21.51 -0.87
N LYS A 94 -5.91 -21.70 -0.70
CA LYS A 94 -4.72 -21.57 -1.59
C LYS A 94 -3.93 -20.24 -1.51
N LYS A 95 -2.82 -20.28 -0.74
CA LYS A 95 -1.76 -19.27 -0.50
C LYS A 95 -2.30 -17.86 -0.17
N GLY A 96 -1.84 -17.24 0.91
CA GLY A 96 -2.45 -16.02 1.44
C GLY A 96 -2.26 -14.78 0.56
N ILE A 97 -3.25 -13.89 0.57
CA ILE A 97 -3.02 -12.46 0.30
C ILE A 97 -3.07 -11.76 1.66
N HIS A 98 -2.04 -10.96 1.93
CA HIS A 98 -1.89 -10.26 3.20
C HIS A 98 -1.92 -8.76 2.95
N PHE A 99 -2.81 -8.05 3.64
CA PHE A 99 -2.83 -6.59 3.56
C PHE A 99 -1.78 -6.00 4.49
N VAL A 100 -0.98 -5.11 3.93
CA VAL A 100 0.10 -4.44 4.62
C VAL A 100 -0.19 -2.95 4.70
N PHE A 101 0.01 -2.38 5.90
CA PHE A 101 -0.14 -0.97 6.17
C PHE A 101 1.17 -0.39 6.68
N SER A 102 1.61 0.73 6.12
CA SER A 102 2.74 1.48 6.68
C SER A 102 2.32 2.18 7.97
N HIS A 103 2.99 1.86 9.08
CA HIS A 103 2.89 2.61 10.32
C HIS A 103 4.04 3.60 10.42
N SER A 104 3.71 4.86 10.67
CA SER A 104 4.68 5.95 10.83
C SER A 104 4.44 6.66 12.15
N LYS A 105 5.52 6.95 12.88
CA LYS A 105 5.46 7.88 14.01
C LYS A 105 5.52 9.31 13.49
N ARG A 106 4.81 10.20 14.17
CA ARG A 106 4.98 11.65 13.99
C ARG A 106 6.16 12.09 14.84
N ASP A 107 7.18 12.61 14.19
CA ASP A 107 8.28 13.33 14.81
C ASP A 107 8.10 14.84 14.58
N SER A 108 8.75 15.66 15.41
CA SER A 108 8.75 17.11 15.24
C SER A 108 10.18 17.61 15.24
N GLU A 109 10.57 18.25 14.14
CA GLU A 109 11.86 18.94 14.05
C GLU A 109 11.63 20.45 14.11
N GLU A 110 12.46 21.15 14.89
CA GLU A 110 12.52 22.60 14.89
C GLU A 110 13.48 23.04 13.79
N VAL A 111 12.96 23.73 12.79
CA VAL A 111 13.75 24.27 11.67
C VAL A 111 13.94 25.77 11.91
N GLN A 112 15.20 26.21 11.93
CA GLN A 112 15.53 27.64 11.96
C GLN A 112 15.25 28.26 10.60
N LEU A 113 14.47 29.34 10.59
CA LEU A 113 14.19 30.17 9.43
C LEU A 113 15.26 31.26 9.29
N LEU A 114 15.38 31.80 8.08
CA LEU A 114 16.39 32.81 7.74
C LEU A 114 16.26 34.12 8.54
N ASP A 115 15.06 34.39 9.09
CA ASP A 115 14.77 35.54 9.94
C ASP A 115 15.10 35.30 11.43
N GLY A 116 15.68 34.14 11.77
CA GLY A 116 16.03 33.76 13.13
C GLY A 116 14.88 33.16 13.95
N SER A 117 13.67 33.07 13.38
CA SER A 117 12.55 32.36 14.01
C SER A 117 12.66 30.83 13.83
N THR A 118 11.92 30.07 14.64
CA THR A 118 11.87 28.59 14.55
C THR A 118 10.48 28.12 14.16
N GLU A 119 10.41 27.27 13.13
CA GLU A 119 9.19 26.60 12.70
C GLU A 119 9.22 25.13 13.13
N LYS A 120 8.12 24.66 13.75
CA LYS A 120 7.94 23.23 14.06
C LYS A 120 7.41 22.51 12.84
N LYS A 121 8.25 21.70 12.21
CA LYS A 121 7.87 20.85 11.09
C LYS A 121 7.54 19.44 11.58
N SER A 122 6.35 18.96 11.23
CA SER A 122 5.97 17.57 11.49
C SER A 122 6.55 16.66 10.41
N LEU A 123 7.26 15.62 10.82
CA LEU A 123 7.81 14.59 9.94
C LEU A 123 7.18 13.26 10.28
N PHE A 124 6.77 12.50 9.26
CA PHE A 124 6.27 11.14 9.44
C PHE A 124 7.37 10.16 9.12
N VAL A 125 7.90 9.51 10.16
CA VAL A 125 9.00 8.55 10.04
C VAL A 125 8.43 7.15 10.03
N PHE A 126 8.66 6.41 8.95
CA PHE A 126 8.28 5.00 8.86
C PHE A 126 8.88 4.20 10.02
N GLU A 127 8.04 3.45 10.72
CA GLU A 127 8.47 2.57 11.81
C GLU A 127 8.50 1.11 11.37
N LYS A 128 7.34 0.62 10.90
CA LYS A 128 7.11 -0.78 10.54
C LYS A 128 5.92 -0.93 9.61
N PHE A 129 5.83 -2.10 9.00
CA PHE A 129 4.62 -2.58 8.36
C PHE A 129 3.73 -3.30 9.39
N LEU A 130 2.43 -3.06 9.32
CA LEU A 130 1.41 -3.82 10.04
C LEU A 130 0.74 -4.75 9.04
N VAL A 131 0.64 -6.03 9.39
CA VAL A 131 0.00 -7.05 8.54
C VAL A 131 -1.36 -7.37 9.14
N LEU A 132 -2.43 -7.18 8.37
CA LEU A 132 -3.77 -7.62 8.74
C LEU A 132 -3.92 -9.09 8.35
N ASN A 133 -3.64 -9.98 9.30
CA ASN A 133 -3.94 -11.40 9.16
C ASN A 133 -5.37 -11.66 9.66
N ARG A 134 -6.21 -12.28 8.84
CA ARG A 134 -7.46 -12.87 9.29
C ARG A 134 -7.11 -14.26 9.82
N ASN A 135 -7.09 -14.42 11.14
CA ASN A 135 -7.01 -15.74 11.78
C ASN A 135 -8.29 -16.53 11.52
#